data_AF-A0A6P0RI22-F1
#
_entry.id   AF-A0A6P0RI22-F1
#
_cell.length_a   1.000
_cell.length_b   1.000
_cell.length_c   1.000
_cell.angle_alpha   90.00
_cell.angle_beta   90.00
_cell.angle_gamma   90.00
#
_symmetry.space_group_name_H-M   'P 1'
#
loop_
_entity.id
_entity.type
_entity.pdbx_description
1 polymer ?
#
loop_
_entity_poly.entity_id
_entity_poly.type
_entity_poly.pdbx_seq_one_letter_code
_entity_poly.pdbx_strand_id
1 'polypeptide(L)'
;MLGELFRAAHSVKGGTAMLGINSVRDIADRLEDGLKILQETSVKVDNKLESLFLIVFDALQDFLEKISSYGLTKKEEKTKLETLERTFRELEERLERLVGESRGILSGKIPEVSSKKQFFLGWKYQKKCEKCYFYLRSMMIERQERI
;
A
#
# COMPACT_ATOMS: atom_id res chain seq x y z
N MET A 1 -10.49 7.63 6.97
CA MET A 1 -9.14 7.84 6.42
C MET A 1 -8.43 6.52 6.10
N LEU A 2 -7.74 5.83 7.03
CA LEU A 2 -6.94 4.65 6.66
C LEU A 2 -7.73 3.49 6.03
N GLY A 3 -8.92 3.19 6.56
CA GLY A 3 -9.79 2.16 5.99
C GLY A 3 -10.34 2.48 4.59
N GLU A 4 -10.41 3.76 4.21
CA GLU A 4 -10.79 4.15 2.83
C GLU A 4 -9.64 3.88 1.86
N LEU A 5 -8.42 4.19 2.28
CA LEU A 5 -7.21 3.95 1.51
C LEU A 5 -7.00 2.46 1.24
N PHE A 6 -7.22 1.62 2.26
CA PHE A 6 -7.21 0.16 2.11
C PHE A 6 -8.26 -0.33 1.11
N ARG A 7 -9.52 0.14 1.22
CA ARG A 7 -10.57 -0.22 0.26
C ARG A 7 -10.25 0.22 -1.16
N ALA A 8 -9.60 1.37 -1.32
CA ALA A 8 -9.19 1.87 -2.63
C ALA A 8 -8.08 1.00 -3.23
N ALA A 9 -7.02 0.67 -2.47
CA ALA A 9 -5.96 -0.23 -2.91
C ALA A 9 -6.51 -1.61 -3.30
N HIS A 10 -7.39 -2.18 -2.48
CA HIS A 10 -8.08 -3.45 -2.76
C HIS A 10 -8.90 -3.40 -4.06
N SER A 11 -9.58 -2.28 -4.31
CA SER A 11 -10.34 -2.09 -5.56
C SER A 11 -9.43 -2.03 -6.79
N VAL A 12 -8.28 -1.36 -6.69
CA VAL A 12 -7.28 -1.31 -7.77
C VAL A 12 -6.70 -2.69 -8.03
N LYS A 13 -6.35 -3.45 -6.99
CA LYS A 13 -5.90 -4.86 -7.10
C LYS A 13 -6.91 -5.73 -7.83
N GLY A 14 -8.19 -5.64 -7.45
CA GLY A 14 -9.27 -6.41 -8.08
C GLY A 14 -9.46 -6.05 -9.56
N GLY A 15 -9.51 -4.75 -9.88
CA GLY A 15 -9.68 -4.28 -11.25
C GLY A 15 -8.51 -4.66 -12.17
N THR A 16 -7.28 -4.52 -11.68
CA THR A 16 -6.06 -4.85 -12.45
C THR A 16 -5.88 -6.35 -12.63
N ALA A 17 -6.25 -7.16 -11.63
CA ALA A 17 -6.29 -8.62 -11.77
C ALA A 17 -7.29 -9.06 -12.85
N MET A 18 -8.48 -8.46 -12.90
CA MET A 18 -9.49 -8.75 -13.91
C MET A 18 -9.02 -8.40 -15.33
N LEU A 19 -8.26 -7.32 -15.47
CA LEU A 19 -7.70 -6.85 -16.74
C LEU A 19 -6.37 -7.54 -17.12
N GLY A 20 -5.84 -8.44 -16.27
CA GLY A 20 -4.57 -9.13 -16.51
C GLY A 20 -3.33 -8.23 -16.42
N ILE A 21 -3.45 -7.06 -15.78
CA ILE A 21 -2.37 -6.08 -15.60
C ILE A 21 -1.57 -6.45 -14.34
N ASN A 22 -0.67 -7.43 -14.48
CA ASN A 22 0.00 -8.03 -13.33
C ASN A 22 0.89 -7.06 -12.54
N SER A 23 1.63 -6.17 -13.21
CA SER A 23 2.54 -5.22 -12.54
C SER A 23 1.81 -4.29 -11.58
N VAL A 24 0.71 -3.69 -12.02
CA VAL A 24 -0.11 -2.79 -11.18
C VAL A 24 -0.83 -3.56 -10.09
N ARG A 25 -1.29 -4.78 -10.37
CA ARG A 25 -1.86 -5.66 -9.35
C ARG A 25 -0.86 -5.90 -8.24
N ASP A 26 0.38 -6.26 -8.57
CA ASP A 26 1.40 -6.60 -7.58
C ASP A 26 1.78 -5.39 -6.72
N ILE A 27 1.81 -4.18 -7.30
CA ILE A 27 1.99 -2.91 -6.55
C ILE A 27 0.81 -2.69 -5.60
N ALA A 28 -0.43 -2.81 -6.09
CA ALA A 28 -1.64 -2.60 -5.30
C ALA A 28 -1.79 -3.62 -4.16
N ASP A 29 -1.35 -4.86 -4.38
CA ASP A 29 -1.35 -5.93 -3.37
C ASP A 29 -0.43 -5.59 -2.19
N ARG A 30 0.83 -5.25 -2.48
CA ARG A 30 1.80 -4.87 -1.43
C ARG A 30 1.41 -3.60 -0.69
N LEU A 31 0.79 -2.65 -1.39
CA LEU A 31 0.23 -1.47 -0.79
C LEU A 31 -0.93 -1.81 0.15
N GLU A 32 -1.85 -2.68 -0.27
CA GLU A 32 -2.95 -3.19 0.56
C GLU A 32 -2.42 -3.84 1.84
N ASP A 33 -1.38 -4.67 1.75
CA ASP A 33 -0.75 -5.33 2.90
C ASP A 33 -0.12 -4.34 3.89
N GLY A 34 0.62 -3.34 3.39
CA GLY A 34 1.20 -2.30 4.25
C GLY A 34 0.13 -1.50 5.00
N LEU A 35 -0.96 -1.15 4.32
CA LEU A 35 -2.09 -0.43 4.93
C LEU A 35 -2.86 -1.29 5.94
N LYS A 36 -2.91 -2.61 5.71
CA LYS A 36 -3.49 -3.57 6.66
C LYS A 36 -2.70 -3.62 7.96
N ILE A 37 -1.37 -3.67 7.87
CA ILE A 37 -0.49 -3.61 9.06
C ILE A 37 -0.75 -2.33 9.86
N LEU A 38 -0.88 -1.19 9.19
CA LEU A 38 -1.20 0.08 9.87
C LEU A 38 -2.57 0.04 10.58
N GLN A 39 -3.58 -0.63 10.00
CA GLN A 39 -4.89 -0.77 10.62
C GLN A 39 -4.87 -1.71 11.84
N GLU A 40 -4.15 -2.82 11.74
CA GLU A 40 -4.18 -3.89 12.76
C GLU A 40 -3.27 -3.60 13.95
N THR A 41 -2.18 -2.85 13.75
CA THR A 41 -1.10 -2.76 14.75
C THR A 41 -1.00 -1.41 15.46
N SER A 42 -1.89 -0.45 15.16
CA SER A 42 -1.93 0.90 15.77
C SER A 42 -0.54 1.56 15.92
N VAL A 43 0.34 1.34 14.95
CA VAL A 43 1.69 1.91 14.95
C VAL A 43 1.62 3.41 14.70
N LYS A 44 2.49 4.17 15.37
CA LYS A 44 2.62 5.60 15.11
C LYS A 44 3.37 5.77 13.78
N VAL A 45 2.67 6.31 12.78
CA VAL A 45 3.27 6.65 11.48
C VAL A 45 4.27 7.79 11.69
N ASP A 46 5.50 7.59 11.21
CA ASP A 46 6.52 8.62 11.15
C ASP A 46 6.69 9.17 9.73
N ASN A 47 7.44 10.26 9.60
CA ASN A 47 7.65 10.96 8.33
C ASN A 47 8.30 10.07 7.26
N LYS A 48 9.17 9.12 7.64
CA LYS A 48 9.83 8.23 6.68
C LYS A 48 8.84 7.21 6.15
N LEU A 49 7.98 6.66 7.00
CA LEU A 49 6.92 5.74 6.60
C LEU A 49 5.90 6.45 5.70
N GLU A 50 5.46 7.66 6.06
CA GLU A 50 4.57 8.48 5.20
C GLU A 50 5.20 8.71 3.82
N SER A 51 6.47 9.10 3.79
CA SER A 51 7.19 9.33 2.52
C SER A 51 7.28 8.08 1.65
N LEU A 52 7.55 6.91 2.26
CA LEU A 52 7.63 5.64 1.53
C LEU A 52 6.28 5.25 0.93
N PHE A 53 5.18 5.41 1.68
CA PHE A 53 3.84 5.17 1.14
C PHE A 53 3.53 6.13 -0.02
N LEU A 54 3.84 7.42 0.12
CA LEU A 54 3.62 8.40 -0.95
C LEU A 54 4.36 8.02 -2.24
N ILE A 55 5.63 7.60 -2.14
CA ILE A 55 6.39 7.15 -3.32
C ILE A 55 5.71 5.94 -4.00
N VAL A 56 5.17 5.00 -3.22
CA VAL A 56 4.42 3.84 -3.77
C VAL A 56 3.12 4.30 -4.45
N PHE A 57 2.40 5.25 -3.87
CA PHE A 57 1.18 5.83 -4.47
C PHE A 57 1.48 6.56 -5.78
N ASP A 58 2.51 7.40 -5.81
CA ASP A 58 2.93 8.12 -7.00
C ASP A 58 3.31 7.16 -8.12
N ALA A 59 4.05 6.10 -7.79
CA ALA A 59 4.38 5.05 -8.74
C ALA A 59 3.12 4.35 -9.27
N LEU A 60 2.19 3.96 -8.39
CA LEU A 60 0.93 3.32 -8.78
C LEU A 60 0.12 4.20 -9.75
N GLN A 61 0.04 5.49 -9.47
CA GLN A 61 -0.66 6.44 -10.33
C GLN A 61 0.01 6.57 -11.70
N ASP A 62 1.33 6.75 -11.73
CA ASP A 62 2.11 6.85 -12.97
C ASP A 62 2.02 5.57 -13.83
N PHE A 63 1.96 4.38 -13.19
CA PHE A 63 1.66 3.14 -13.90
C PHE A 63 0.25 3.13 -14.52
N LEU A 64 -0.78 3.50 -13.75
CA LEU A 64 -2.17 3.56 -14.23
C LEU A 64 -2.35 4.55 -15.38
N GLU A 65 -1.75 5.75 -15.27
CA GLU A 65 -1.80 6.78 -16.31
C GLU A 65 -1.16 6.32 -17.61
N LYS A 66 0.02 5.70 -17.53
CA LYS A 66 0.72 5.19 -18.71
C LYS A 66 -0.02 4.04 -19.39
N ILE A 67 -0.63 3.13 -18.61
CA ILE A 67 -1.46 2.06 -19.16
C ILE A 67 -2.69 2.64 -19.87
N SER A 68 -3.30 3.69 -19.31
CA SER A 68 -4.50 4.30 -19.89
C SER A 68 -4.22 5.15 -21.14
N SER A 69 -3.01 5.69 -21.32
CA SER A 69 -2.73 6.68 -22.36
C SER A 69 -2.11 6.09 -23.63
N TYR A 70 -0.88 5.58 -23.55
CA TYR A 70 -0.09 5.14 -24.72
C TYR A 70 0.48 3.73 -24.57
N GLY A 71 0.26 3.09 -23.43
CA GLY A 71 0.83 1.79 -23.09
C GLY A 71 2.24 1.92 -22.53
N LEU A 72 2.61 1.00 -21.62
CA LEU A 72 3.97 0.86 -21.09
C LEU A 72 4.73 -0.15 -21.93
N THR A 73 5.96 0.19 -22.34
CA THR A 73 6.85 -0.83 -22.89
C THR A 73 7.33 -1.75 -21.76
N LYS A 74 7.57 -3.03 -22.07
CA LYS A 74 8.10 -4.00 -21.09
C LYS A 74 9.42 -3.55 -20.44
N LYS A 75 10.23 -2.76 -21.17
CA LYS A 75 11.50 -2.22 -20.67
C LYS A 75 11.26 -1.15 -19.61
N GLU A 76 10.39 -0.19 -19.88
CA GLU A 76 10.03 0.87 -18.92
C GLU A 76 9.34 0.30 -17.68
N GLU A 77 8.43 -0.64 -17.89
CA GLU A 77 7.74 -1.36 -16.81
C GLU A 77 8.76 -2.03 -15.88
N LYS A 78 9.70 -2.80 -16.46
CA LYS A 78 10.74 -3.48 -15.70
C LYS A 78 11.61 -2.52 -14.90
N THR A 79 12.12 -1.46 -15.52
CA THR A 79 13.00 -0.48 -14.84
C THR A 79 12.28 0.24 -13.69
N LYS A 80 11.00 0.58 -13.88
CA LYS A 80 10.20 1.19 -12.83
C LYS A 80 9.92 0.22 -11.68
N LEU A 81 9.56 -1.03 -11.99
CA LEU A 81 9.38 -2.07 -10.98
C LEU A 81 10.66 -2.29 -10.18
N GLU A 82 11.82 -2.41 -10.84
CA GLU A 82 13.12 -2.57 -10.15
C GLU A 82 13.42 -1.41 -9.18
N THR A 83 13.07 -0.18 -9.56
CA THR A 83 13.21 0.99 -8.70
C THR A 83 12.25 0.91 -7.51
N LEU A 84 11.00 0.56 -7.77
CA LEU A 84 9.95 0.47 -6.78
C LEU A 84 10.16 -0.69 -5.79
N GLU A 85 10.78 -1.78 -6.23
CA GLU A 85 11.17 -2.90 -5.37
C GLU A 85 12.08 -2.46 -4.21
N ARG A 86 12.96 -1.48 -4.44
CA ARG A 86 13.77 -0.91 -3.37
C ARG A 86 12.91 -0.17 -2.35
N THR A 87 11.98 0.66 -2.83
CA THR A 87 11.05 1.41 -1.97
C THR A 87 10.21 0.48 -1.11
N PHE A 88 9.69 -0.60 -1.70
CA PHE A 88 8.89 -1.55 -0.93
C PHE A 88 9.69 -2.29 0.13
N ARG A 89 10.95 -2.69 -0.15
CA ARG A 89 11.82 -3.25 0.89
C ARG A 89 12.01 -2.29 2.05
N GLU A 90 12.29 -1.00 1.76
CA GLU A 90 12.42 0.02 2.80
C GLU A 90 11.12 0.21 3.60
N LEU A 91 9.96 0.11 2.95
CA LEU A 91 8.64 0.22 3.56
C LEU A 91 8.33 -0.97 4.48
N GLU A 92 8.55 -2.20 3.99
CA GLU A 92 8.35 -3.44 4.73
C GLU A 92 9.26 -3.49 5.97
N GLU A 93 10.55 -3.20 5.82
CA GLU A 93 11.50 -3.13 6.94
C GLU A 93 11.09 -2.07 7.98
N ARG A 94 10.58 -0.91 7.54
CA ARG A 94 10.15 0.14 8.47
C ARG A 94 8.88 -0.26 9.22
N LEU A 95 7.93 -0.89 8.54
CA LEU A 95 6.71 -1.41 9.15
C LEU A 95 7.04 -2.48 10.19
N GLU A 96 7.89 -3.46 9.85
CA GLU A 96 8.33 -4.50 10.78
C GLU A 96 9.00 -3.92 12.02
N ARG A 97 9.87 -2.91 11.84
CA ARG A 97 10.53 -2.24 12.96
C ARG A 97 9.53 -1.53 13.87
N LEU A 98 8.58 -0.78 13.32
CA LEU A 98 7.56 -0.07 14.10
C LEU A 98 6.60 -1.02 14.82
N VAL A 99 6.24 -2.13 14.17
CA VAL A 99 5.45 -3.20 14.80
C VAL A 99 6.24 -3.85 15.94
N GLY A 100 7.54 -4.11 15.73
CA GLY A 100 8.44 -4.63 16.75
C GLY A 100 8.60 -3.69 17.95
N GLU A 101 8.78 -2.38 17.70
CA GLU A 101 8.84 -1.34 18.73
C GLU A 101 7.52 -1.28 19.53
N SER A 102 6.37 -1.28 18.84
CA SER A 102 5.05 -1.28 19.48
C SER A 102 4.82 -2.51 20.38
N ARG A 103 5.28 -3.69 19.93
CA ARG A 103 5.22 -4.94 20.72
C ARG A 103 6.24 -4.97 21.86
N GLY A 104 7.43 -4.42 21.65
CA GLY A 104 8.51 -4.37 22.65
C GLY A 104 8.27 -3.37 23.78
N ILE A 105 7.43 -2.36 23.56
CA ILE A 105 6.96 -1.42 24.61
C ILE A 105 6.00 -2.12 25.60
N LEU A 106 5.34 -3.21 25.19
CA LEU A 106 4.55 -4.07 26.08
C LEU A 106 5.45 -5.10 26.79
N SER A 107 6.22 -4.63 27.77
CA SER A 107 6.92 -5.36 28.85
C SER A 107 7.14 -6.89 28.69
N GLY A 108 8.41 -7.29 28.57
CA GLY A 108 8.98 -8.43 29.30
C GLY A 108 8.16 -9.72 29.41
N LYS A 109 7.94 -10.41 28.30
CA LYS A 109 7.92 -11.88 28.16
C LYS A 109 7.64 -12.19 26.70
N ILE A 110 8.48 -13.04 26.11
CA ILE A 110 8.39 -13.42 24.70
C ILE A 110 7.22 -14.40 24.52
N PRO A 111 6.22 -14.11 23.65
CA PRO A 111 5.62 -15.14 22.84
C PRO A 111 6.25 -15.10 21.45
N GLU A 112 6.72 -16.26 21.04
CA GLU A 112 7.26 -16.57 19.72
C GLU A 112 6.39 -16.00 18.60
N VAL A 113 6.85 -14.95 17.92
CA VAL A 113 6.26 -14.51 16.64
C VAL A 113 6.75 -15.50 15.59
N SER A 114 6.03 -16.61 15.48
CA SER A 114 6.24 -17.65 14.49
C SER A 114 6.04 -17.05 13.09
N SER A 115 7.16 -16.90 12.40
CA SER A 115 7.24 -16.59 10.98
C SER A 115 6.29 -17.47 10.16
N LYS A 116 5.53 -16.83 9.26
CA LYS A 116 4.83 -17.39 8.08
C LYS A 116 3.36 -17.85 8.15
N LYS A 117 2.53 -17.58 9.17
CA LYS A 117 1.13 -18.07 9.16
C LYS A 117 -0.02 -17.11 9.45
N GLN A 118 0.16 -15.79 9.39
CA GLN A 118 -0.95 -14.84 9.63
C GLN A 118 -1.47 -14.08 8.40
N PHE A 119 -1.14 -14.52 7.18
CA PHE A 119 -1.65 -13.90 5.96
C PHE A 119 -3.12 -14.22 5.62
N PHE A 120 -3.77 -15.16 6.34
CA PHE A 120 -5.05 -15.77 5.90
C PHE A 120 -6.34 -15.41 6.66
N LEU A 121 -6.33 -14.55 7.69
CA LEU A 121 -7.50 -14.38 8.58
C LEU A 121 -8.33 -13.09 8.40
N GLY A 122 -8.40 -12.54 7.18
CA GLY A 122 -9.13 -11.29 6.92
C GLY A 122 -10.11 -11.30 5.75
N TRP A 123 -10.43 -12.45 5.15
CA TRP A 123 -11.42 -12.53 4.05
C TRP A 123 -12.84 -12.57 4.61
N LYS A 124 -13.29 -11.44 5.15
CA LYS A 124 -14.72 -11.12 5.33
C LYS A 124 -14.81 -9.62 5.54
N TYR A 125 -15.15 -8.87 4.49
CA TYR A 125 -16.11 -7.75 4.49
C TYR A 125 -15.96 -6.97 3.18
N GLN A 126 -16.53 -7.55 2.15
CA GLN A 126 -16.79 -6.91 0.86
C GLN A 126 -18.13 -6.18 0.98
N LYS A 127 -18.19 -4.87 0.72
CA LYS A 127 -19.23 -4.23 -0.11
C LYS A 127 -19.16 -2.68 -0.17
N LYS A 128 -19.29 -2.24 -1.43
CA LYS A 128 -19.97 -1.05 -1.98
C LYS A 128 -19.17 0.22 -2.29
N CYS A 129 -19.25 0.55 -3.58
CA CYS A 129 -19.52 1.85 -4.22
C CYS A 129 -18.43 2.45 -5.11
N GLU A 130 -18.84 2.67 -6.37
CA GLU A 130 -18.18 3.18 -7.57
C GLU A 130 -17.68 4.65 -7.48
N LYS A 131 -17.22 5.12 -6.31
CA LYS A 131 -16.79 6.53 -6.12
C LYS A 131 -15.31 6.72 -5.77
N CYS A 132 -14.52 5.64 -5.69
CA CYS A 132 -13.17 5.68 -5.12
C CYS A 132 -12.14 6.47 -5.95
N TYR A 133 -12.31 6.57 -7.28
CA TYR A 133 -11.35 7.30 -8.12
C TYR A 133 -11.36 8.83 -7.88
N PHE A 134 -12.52 9.40 -7.51
CA PHE A 134 -12.62 10.84 -7.21
C PHE A 134 -12.09 11.19 -5.81
N TYR A 135 -12.22 10.26 -4.84
CA TYR A 135 -11.86 10.51 -3.43
C TYR A 135 -10.35 10.56 -3.19
N LEU A 136 -9.58 9.73 -3.91
CA LEU A 136 -8.10 9.75 -3.82
C LEU A 136 -7.51 11.07 -4.32
N ARG A 137 -8.14 11.70 -5.32
CA ARG A 137 -7.71 12.99 -5.86
C ARG A 137 -8.15 14.17 -4.99
N SER A 138 -9.35 14.13 -4.43
CA SER A 138 -9.84 15.20 -3.54
C SER A 138 -9.13 15.25 -2.18
N MET A 139 -8.76 14.11 -1.58
CA MET A 139 -8.03 14.11 -0.29
C MET A 139 -6.56 14.57 -0.38
N MET A 140 -5.92 14.47 -1.55
CA MET A 140 -4.51 14.88 -1.71
C MET A 140 -4.34 16.34 -2.17
N ILE A 141 -5.38 16.97 -2.72
CA ILE A 141 -5.35 18.39 -3.13
C ILE A 141 -5.61 19.34 -1.94
N GLU A 142 -6.42 18.96 -0.95
CA GLU A 142 -6.76 19.83 0.21
C GLU A 142 -5.60 20.09 1.20
N ARG A 143 -4.43 19.47 1.00
CA ARG A 143 -3.22 19.73 1.83
C ARG A 143 -2.28 20.77 1.21
N GLN A 144 -2.50 21.21 -0.02
CA GLN A 144 -1.64 22.20 -0.70
C GLN A 144 -2.12 23.66 -0.55
N GLU A 145 -3.29 23.92 0.04
CA GLU A 145 -3.84 25.28 0.24
C GLU A 145 -3.84 25.76 1.71
N ARG A 146 -3.00 25.17 2.58
CA ARG A 146 -2.76 25.69 3.95
C ARG A 146 -1.28 26.01 4.21
N ILE A 147 -0.70 26.79 3.30
CA ILE A 147 0.47 27.64 3.54
C ILE A 147 0.13 29.04 3.06
#